data_AF-A0A2H9TQH6-F1
#
_entry.id   AF-A0A2H9TQH6-F1
#
_cell.length_a   1.000
_cell.length_b   1.000
_cell.length_c   1.000
_cell.angle_alpha   90.00
_cell.angle_beta   90.00
_cell.angle_gamma   90.00
#
_symmetry.space_group_name_H-M   'P 1'
#
loop_
_entity.id
_entity.type
_entity.pdbx_description
1 polymer ?
#
loop_
_entity_poly.entity_id
_entity_poly.type
_entity_poly.pdbx_seq_one_letter_code
_entity_poly.pdbx_strand_id
1 'polypeptide(L)'
;MPTVDELKNQPVEYIQSVYFHDPGRFTAQDLLELCASKKTGIDIHEWLSGALGMDVANLEMAGAAVRTGNIKALDWIIEKNPDAFPSKNSLLDGIRTSFYSTKATELVLWIFAKRPELLPDWERLQSLGSYNISLAMVERVKDYQRRKEWQLQVEQMDQEPLDEITRIG
;
A
#
# COMPACT_ATOMS: atom_id res chain seq x y z
N MET A 1 -3.32 2.64 34.46
CA MET A 1 -4.30 3.01 33.43
C MET A 1 -3.49 3.20 32.14
N PRO A 2 -3.78 2.48 31.04
CA PRO A 2 -2.79 2.23 29.98
C PRO A 2 -2.52 3.43 29.05
N THR A 3 -1.27 3.60 28.61
CA THR A 3 -0.83 4.62 27.63
C THR A 3 -1.15 4.22 26.19
N VAL A 4 -1.02 5.17 25.24
CA VAL A 4 -1.13 4.88 23.79
C VAL A 4 -0.18 3.76 23.38
N ASP A 5 1.07 3.80 23.84
CA ASP A 5 2.06 2.76 23.54
C ASP A 5 1.66 1.37 24.07
N GLU A 6 1.09 1.30 25.27
CA GLU A 6 0.60 0.04 25.86
C GLU A 6 -0.61 -0.54 25.10
N LEU A 7 -1.35 0.31 24.36
CA LEU A 7 -2.54 -0.08 23.60
C LEU A 7 -2.26 -0.47 22.13
N LYS A 8 -1.07 -0.17 21.59
CA LYS A 8 -0.74 -0.44 20.16
C LYS A 8 -0.97 -1.90 19.76
N ASN A 9 -0.66 -2.84 20.65
CA ASN A 9 -0.79 -4.28 20.42
C ASN A 9 -2.07 -4.91 21.00
N GLN A 10 -2.97 -4.11 21.58
CA GLN A 10 -4.21 -4.61 22.16
C GLN A 10 -5.31 -4.79 21.10
N PRO A 11 -6.27 -5.71 21.32
CA PRO A 11 -7.44 -5.84 20.47
C PRO A 11 -8.31 -4.57 20.52
N VAL A 12 -9.09 -4.31 19.46
CA VAL A 12 -9.90 -3.09 19.37
C VAL A 12 -10.92 -3.01 20.49
N GLU A 13 -11.47 -4.15 20.93
CA GLU A 13 -12.47 -4.25 21.99
C GLU A 13 -11.91 -3.77 23.32
N TYR A 14 -10.63 -4.05 23.59
CA TYR A 14 -9.97 -3.53 24.79
C TYR A 14 -9.76 -2.02 24.69
N ILE A 15 -9.36 -1.51 23.52
CA ILE A 15 -9.19 -0.06 23.29
C ILE A 15 -10.53 0.66 23.45
N GLN A 16 -11.59 0.11 22.87
CA GLN A 16 -12.98 0.58 23.02
C GLN A 16 -13.39 0.62 24.48
N SER A 17 -13.13 -0.46 25.24
CA SER A 17 -13.45 -0.51 26.67
C SER A 17 -12.74 0.58 27.46
N VAL A 18 -11.46 0.87 27.17
CA VAL A 18 -10.72 1.95 27.83
C VAL A 18 -11.30 3.32 27.42
N TYR A 19 -11.61 3.52 26.13
CA TYR A 19 -12.21 4.75 25.63
C TYR A 19 -13.58 5.04 26.26
N PHE A 20 -14.48 4.05 26.31
CA PHE A 20 -15.83 4.27 26.86
C PHE A 20 -15.85 4.44 28.38
N HIS A 21 -14.84 3.94 29.09
CA HIS A 21 -14.69 4.19 30.52
C HIS A 21 -14.23 5.63 30.81
N ASP A 22 -13.45 6.23 29.91
CA ASP A 22 -12.94 7.59 30.05
C ASP A 22 -12.73 8.27 28.68
N PRO A 23 -13.79 8.80 28.04
CA PRO A 23 -13.71 9.32 26.66
C PRO A 23 -12.80 10.55 26.53
N GLY A 24 -12.60 11.30 27.61
CA GLY A 24 -11.71 12.47 27.64
C GLY A 24 -10.22 12.12 27.71
N ARG A 25 -9.89 10.84 27.91
CA ARG A 25 -8.52 10.35 28.05
C ARG A 25 -7.71 10.45 26.78
N PHE A 26 -8.33 10.17 25.63
CA PHE A 26 -7.66 10.13 24.34
C PHE A 26 -8.09 11.33 23.51
N THR A 27 -7.11 12.08 23.02
CA THR A 27 -7.33 13.06 21.97
C THR A 27 -7.64 12.34 20.66
N ALA A 28 -8.19 13.07 19.68
CA ALA A 28 -8.32 12.55 18.32
C ALA A 28 -6.96 12.08 17.77
N GLN A 29 -5.88 12.81 18.09
CA GLN A 29 -4.52 12.45 17.66
C GLN A 29 -4.06 11.11 18.25
N ASP A 30 -4.35 10.84 19.52
CA ASP A 30 -4.00 9.57 20.16
C ASP A 30 -4.69 8.38 19.46
N LEU A 31 -5.97 8.55 19.10
CA LEU A 31 -6.73 7.53 18.38
C LEU A 31 -6.22 7.33 16.96
N LEU A 32 -5.85 8.40 16.26
CA LEU A 32 -5.21 8.33 14.94
C LEU A 32 -3.85 7.64 15.02
N GLU A 33 -3.04 7.92 16.04
CA GLU A 33 -1.75 7.25 16.25
C GLU A 33 -1.94 5.75 16.53
N LEU A 34 -2.92 5.40 17.36
CA LEU A 34 -3.29 4.00 17.59
C LEU A 34 -3.70 3.30 16.29
N CYS A 35 -4.53 3.96 15.48
CA CYS A 35 -4.97 3.46 14.17
C CYS A 35 -3.77 3.21 13.25
N ALA A 36 -2.92 4.22 13.07
CA ALA A 36 -1.73 4.19 12.23
C ALA A 36 -0.70 3.13 12.68
N SER A 37 -0.68 2.79 13.97
CA SER A 37 0.24 1.80 14.54
C SER A 37 -0.17 0.34 14.30
N LYS A 38 -1.42 0.07 13.90
CA LYS A 38 -1.91 -1.31 13.75
C LYS A 38 -1.21 -2.05 12.61
N LYS A 39 -0.66 -3.21 12.97
CA LYS A 39 0.08 -4.09 12.06
C LYS A 39 -0.82 -5.05 11.26
N THR A 40 -2.07 -5.22 11.69
CA THR A 40 -3.03 -6.18 11.13
C THR A 40 -4.46 -5.70 11.37
N GLY A 41 -5.38 -6.14 10.51
CA GLY A 41 -6.82 -5.95 10.70
C GLY A 41 -7.29 -4.55 10.32
N ILE A 42 -8.61 -4.38 10.32
CA ILE A 42 -9.30 -3.14 9.96
C ILE A 42 -10.19 -2.62 11.10
N ASP A 43 -10.36 -3.38 12.17
CA ASP A 43 -11.39 -3.16 13.18
C ASP A 43 -11.28 -1.79 13.86
N ILE A 44 -10.06 -1.28 14.07
CA ILE A 44 -9.86 0.08 14.58
C ILE A 44 -10.26 1.15 13.55
N HIS A 45 -10.03 0.92 12.26
CA HIS A 45 -10.42 1.85 11.20
C HIS A 45 -11.94 1.91 11.09
N GLU A 46 -12.59 0.74 11.13
CA GLU A 46 -14.05 0.62 11.13
C GLU A 46 -14.67 1.28 12.35
N TRP A 47 -14.10 1.06 13.54
CA TRP A 47 -14.58 1.68 14.76
C TRP A 47 -14.44 3.20 14.73
N LEU A 48 -13.26 3.73 14.41
CA LEU A 48 -13.03 5.19 14.41
C LEU A 48 -13.85 5.88 13.32
N SER A 49 -13.95 5.30 12.12
CA SER A 49 -14.76 5.83 11.03
C SER A 49 -16.26 5.76 11.33
N GLY A 50 -16.74 4.61 11.83
CA GLY A 50 -18.15 4.35 12.01
C GLY A 50 -18.74 4.94 13.29
N ALA A 51 -18.09 4.72 14.43
CA ALA A 51 -18.61 5.14 15.73
C ALA A 51 -18.24 6.58 16.08
N LEU A 52 -17.06 7.05 15.66
CA LEU A 52 -16.54 8.37 16.02
C LEU A 52 -16.55 9.37 14.83
N GLY A 53 -16.92 8.93 13.63
CA GLY A 53 -16.96 9.78 12.45
C GLY A 53 -15.59 10.33 12.02
N MET A 54 -14.50 9.68 12.43
CA MET A 54 -13.15 10.15 12.15
C MET A 54 -12.76 9.81 10.71
N ASP A 55 -12.13 10.76 10.03
CA ASP A 55 -11.54 10.50 8.72
C ASP A 55 -10.23 9.71 8.90
N VAL A 56 -10.34 8.40 8.71
CA VAL A 56 -9.22 7.45 8.70
C VAL A 56 -9.03 6.79 7.34
N ALA A 57 -9.79 7.22 6.32
CA ALA A 57 -9.66 6.75 4.95
C ALA A 57 -8.96 7.84 4.12
N ASN A 58 -7.72 8.17 4.48
CA ASN A 58 -6.94 9.23 3.86
C ASN A 58 -5.49 8.80 3.59
N LEU A 59 -4.75 9.65 2.89
CA LEU A 59 -3.39 9.36 2.42
C LEU A 59 -2.42 9.10 3.58
N GLU A 60 -2.59 9.78 4.71
CA GLU A 60 -1.75 9.57 5.89
C GLU A 60 -1.89 8.14 6.44
N MET A 61 -3.14 7.68 6.60
CA MET A 61 -3.44 6.33 7.05
C MET A 61 -3.01 5.27 6.04
N ALA A 62 -3.18 5.53 4.74
CA ALA A 62 -2.68 4.64 3.70
C ALA A 62 -1.15 4.48 3.78
N GLY A 63 -0.43 5.60 3.95
CA GLY A 63 1.01 5.59 4.17
C GLY A 63 1.43 4.85 5.45
N ALA A 64 0.65 4.96 6.53
CA ALA A 64 0.88 4.22 7.76
C ALA A 64 0.67 2.70 7.56
N ALA A 65 -0.41 2.30 6.89
CA ALA A 65 -0.69 0.91 6.56
C ALA A 65 0.41 0.29 5.68
N VAL A 66 0.97 1.05 4.74
CA VAL A 66 2.15 0.64 3.96
C VAL A 66 3.37 0.40 4.86
N ARG A 67 3.68 1.33 5.78
CA ARG A 67 4.84 1.21 6.68
C ARG A 67 4.71 0.07 7.68
N THR A 68 3.51 -0.19 8.19
CA THR A 68 3.23 -1.31 9.11
C THR A 68 3.03 -2.63 8.36
N GLY A 69 2.91 -2.58 7.02
CA GLY A 69 2.58 -3.69 6.15
C GLY A 69 1.22 -4.32 6.49
N ASN A 70 0.25 -3.50 6.89
CA ASN A 70 -1.13 -3.91 7.11
C ASN A 70 -1.92 -3.79 5.80
N ILE A 71 -1.77 -4.80 4.93
CA ILE A 71 -2.39 -4.81 3.60
C ILE A 71 -3.93 -4.74 3.67
N LYS A 72 -4.54 -5.33 4.70
CA LYS A 72 -6.00 -5.26 4.89
C LYS A 72 -6.48 -3.84 5.15
N ALA A 73 -5.78 -3.10 6.01
CA ALA A 73 -6.09 -1.69 6.25
C ALA A 73 -5.85 -0.85 4.99
N LEU A 74 -4.73 -1.09 4.29
CA LEU A 74 -4.45 -0.38 3.04
C LEU A 74 -5.58 -0.61 2.03
N ASP A 75 -6.01 -1.85 1.82
CA ASP A 75 -7.08 -2.17 0.88
C ASP A 75 -8.41 -1.47 1.26
N TRP A 76 -8.80 -1.56 2.53
CA TRP A 76 -10.00 -0.91 3.06
C TRP A 76 -9.96 0.62 2.88
N ILE A 77 -8.81 1.26 3.12
CA ILE A 77 -8.64 2.70 2.95
C ILE A 77 -8.85 3.10 1.48
N ILE A 78 -8.26 2.34 0.55
CA ILE A 78 -8.36 2.63 -0.89
C ILE A 78 -9.75 2.35 -1.44
N GLU A 79 -10.44 1.33 -0.92
CA GLU A 79 -11.84 1.06 -1.29
C GLU A 79 -12.78 2.20 -0.89
N LYS A 80 -12.53 2.81 0.28
CA LYS A 80 -13.31 3.96 0.77
C LYS A 80 -12.90 5.28 0.15
N ASN A 81 -11.61 5.46 -0.13
CA ASN A 81 -11.06 6.67 -0.72
C ASN A 81 -9.99 6.31 -1.77
N PRO A 82 -10.37 6.18 -3.05
CA PRO A 82 -9.43 5.89 -4.13
C PRO A 82 -8.32 6.94 -4.30
N ASP A 83 -8.55 8.19 -3.89
CA ASP A 83 -7.57 9.28 -3.97
C ASP A 83 -6.48 9.17 -2.89
N ALA A 84 -6.69 8.34 -1.87
CA ALA A 84 -5.68 8.04 -0.84
C ALA A 84 -4.59 7.06 -1.32
N PHE A 85 -4.55 6.71 -2.61
CA PHE A 85 -3.60 5.74 -3.14
C PHE A 85 -2.15 6.18 -2.88
N PRO A 86 -1.31 5.35 -2.23
CA PRO A 86 0.06 5.74 -1.93
C PRO A 86 0.90 5.98 -3.19
N SER A 87 1.78 6.96 -3.14
CA SER A 87 2.73 7.22 -4.22
C SER A 87 3.68 6.05 -4.46
N LYS A 88 4.26 5.94 -5.66
CA LYS A 88 5.30 4.94 -5.98
C LYS A 88 6.46 4.95 -4.97
N ASN A 89 6.88 6.14 -4.52
CA ASN A 89 7.95 6.28 -3.52
C ASN A 89 7.52 5.73 -2.16
N SER A 90 6.30 6.03 -1.71
CA SER A 90 5.75 5.51 -0.45
C SER A 90 5.64 3.99 -0.45
N LEU A 91 5.17 3.41 -1.57
CA LEU A 91 5.09 1.96 -1.75
C LEU A 91 6.48 1.31 -1.69
N LEU A 92 7.45 1.89 -2.40
CA LEU A 92 8.83 1.41 -2.39
C LEU A 92 9.45 1.49 -1.00
N ASP A 93 9.22 2.59 -0.27
CA ASP A 93 9.68 2.71 1.11
C ASP A 93 9.06 1.62 2.00
N GLY A 94 7.78 1.30 1.82
CA GLY A 94 7.14 0.19 2.55
C GLY A 94 7.72 -1.19 2.21
N ILE A 95 8.04 -1.44 0.93
CA ILE A 95 8.74 -2.66 0.49
C ILE A 95 10.11 -2.73 1.18
N ARG A 96 10.84 -1.61 1.22
CA ARG A 96 12.15 -1.49 1.86
C ARG A 96 12.04 -1.73 3.36
N THR A 97 11.21 -1.02 4.11
CA THR A 97 11.16 -1.13 5.58
C THR A 97 10.68 -2.49 6.08
N SER A 98 10.06 -3.31 5.22
CA SER A 98 9.58 -4.65 5.54
C SER A 98 10.65 -5.75 5.49
N PHE A 99 11.95 -5.40 5.58
CA PHE A 99 13.15 -6.26 5.44
C PHE A 99 13.22 -7.55 6.28
N TYR A 100 12.26 -7.81 7.18
CA TYR A 100 12.21 -9.04 7.99
C TYR A 100 10.85 -9.74 7.95
N SER A 101 10.02 -9.51 6.92
CA SER A 101 8.65 -10.03 6.91
C SER A 101 8.12 -10.36 5.52
N THR A 102 7.20 -11.34 5.47
CA THR A 102 6.40 -11.70 4.27
C THR A 102 5.61 -10.53 3.69
N LYS A 103 5.45 -9.45 4.46
CA LYS A 103 4.69 -8.24 4.12
C LYS A 103 5.23 -7.51 2.88
N ALA A 104 6.54 -7.58 2.61
CA ALA A 104 7.10 -7.03 1.38
C ALA A 104 6.52 -7.75 0.14
N THR A 105 6.45 -9.09 0.18
CA THR A 105 5.87 -9.89 -0.90
C THR A 105 4.36 -9.63 -1.01
N GLU A 106 3.64 -9.55 0.10
CA GLU A 106 2.20 -9.24 0.11
C GLU A 106 1.91 -7.86 -0.47
N LEU A 107 2.72 -6.84 -0.14
CA LEU A 107 2.59 -5.49 -0.71
C LEU A 107 2.85 -5.50 -2.21
N VAL A 108 3.89 -6.19 -2.69
CA VAL A 108 4.17 -6.32 -4.12
C VAL A 108 3.03 -7.03 -4.85
N LEU A 109 2.48 -8.10 -4.28
CA LEU A 109 1.30 -8.79 -4.82
C LEU A 109 0.08 -7.87 -4.88
N TRP A 110 -0.14 -7.08 -3.83
CA TRP A 110 -1.23 -6.11 -3.77
C TRP A 110 -1.08 -5.02 -4.84
N ILE A 111 0.11 -4.45 -5.02
CA ILE A 111 0.39 -3.46 -6.09
C ILE A 111 0.15 -4.10 -7.46
N PHE A 112 0.65 -5.32 -7.67
CA PHE A 112 0.48 -6.06 -8.92
C PHE A 112 -1.01 -6.26 -9.26
N ALA A 113 -1.86 -6.50 -8.26
CA ALA A 113 -3.28 -6.71 -8.44
C ALA A 113 -4.08 -5.41 -8.66
N LYS A 114 -3.69 -4.30 -8.01
CA LYS A 114 -4.48 -3.05 -8.00
C LYS A 114 -3.98 -2.00 -8.99
N ARG A 115 -2.66 -1.81 -9.10
CA ARG A 115 -1.99 -0.75 -9.88
C ARG A 115 -0.61 -1.23 -10.37
N PRO A 116 -0.54 -2.19 -11.30
CA PRO A 116 0.73 -2.77 -11.73
C PRO A 116 1.67 -1.76 -12.41
N GLU A 117 1.18 -0.61 -12.86
CA GLU A 117 1.98 0.52 -13.35
C GLU A 117 2.85 1.17 -12.25
N LEU A 118 2.50 0.98 -10.98
CA LEU A 118 3.26 1.49 -9.83
C LEU A 118 4.32 0.50 -9.32
N LEU A 119 4.44 -0.67 -9.95
CA LEU A 119 5.49 -1.62 -9.60
C LEU A 119 6.88 -0.98 -9.79
N PRO A 120 7.81 -1.21 -8.86
CA PRO A 120 9.22 -0.94 -9.10
C PRO A 120 9.78 -1.90 -10.17
N ASP A 121 10.91 -1.52 -10.76
CA ASP A 121 11.59 -2.32 -11.78
C ASP A 121 12.04 -3.66 -11.19
N TRP A 122 11.98 -4.72 -11.98
CA TRP A 122 12.27 -6.07 -11.49
C TRP A 122 13.73 -6.19 -10.99
N GLU A 123 14.69 -5.46 -11.56
CA GLU A 123 16.07 -5.37 -11.07
C GLU A 123 16.13 -4.72 -9.69
N ARG A 124 15.29 -3.70 -9.46
CA ARG A 124 15.17 -3.05 -8.16
C ARG A 124 14.56 -4.01 -7.14
N LEU A 125 13.54 -4.77 -7.53
CA LEU A 125 12.99 -5.83 -6.66
C LEU A 125 14.00 -6.93 -6.38
N GLN A 126 14.82 -7.31 -7.37
CA GLN A 126 15.85 -8.33 -7.23
C GLN A 126 16.97 -7.87 -6.28
N SER A 127 17.44 -6.63 -6.41
CA SER A 127 18.45 -6.05 -5.50
C SER A 127 17.94 -5.89 -4.06
N LEU A 128 16.64 -5.63 -3.88
CA LEU A 128 15.97 -5.68 -2.57
C LEU A 128 15.70 -7.11 -2.09
N GLY A 129 15.66 -8.06 -3.03
CA GLY A 129 15.15 -9.42 -2.92
C GLY A 129 16.15 -10.45 -2.39
N SER A 130 17.38 -10.06 -2.03
CA SER A 130 18.37 -11.00 -1.48
C SER A 130 17.90 -11.77 -0.24
N TYR A 131 16.80 -11.37 0.42
CA TYR A 131 16.25 -12.10 1.59
C TYR A 131 14.71 -12.24 1.70
N ASN A 132 13.85 -11.51 0.95
CA ASN A 132 12.42 -11.40 1.35
C ASN A 132 11.35 -11.34 0.25
N ILE A 133 11.72 -11.11 -1.00
CA ILE A 133 10.76 -11.15 -2.13
C ILE A 133 10.96 -12.50 -2.81
N SER A 134 9.90 -13.30 -2.92
CA SER A 134 10.03 -14.61 -3.55
C SER A 134 10.56 -14.46 -4.98
N LEU A 135 11.49 -15.33 -5.38
CA LEU A 135 12.02 -15.35 -6.74
C LEU A 135 10.89 -15.46 -7.78
N ALA A 136 9.84 -16.23 -7.45
CA ALA A 136 8.64 -16.34 -8.26
C ALA A 136 7.92 -14.99 -8.47
N MET A 137 7.88 -14.13 -7.45
CA MET A 137 7.31 -12.79 -7.58
C MET A 137 8.20 -11.88 -8.45
N VAL A 138 9.53 -11.96 -8.29
CA VAL A 138 10.47 -11.19 -9.14
C VAL A 138 10.31 -11.58 -10.60
N GLU A 139 10.29 -12.88 -10.92
CA GLU A 139 10.07 -13.36 -12.29
C GLU A 139 8.69 -12.93 -12.81
N ARG A 140 7.65 -12.96 -11.99
CA ARG A 140 6.31 -12.49 -12.38
C ARG A 140 6.29 -10.99 -12.73
N VAL A 141 6.99 -10.14 -11.98
CA VAL A 141 7.12 -8.71 -12.31
C VAL A 141 7.92 -8.52 -13.60
N LYS A 142 9.03 -9.25 -13.75
CA LYS A 142 9.88 -9.22 -14.94
C LYS A 142 9.11 -9.61 -16.20
N ASP A 143 8.28 -10.65 -16.14
CA ASP A 143 7.45 -11.09 -17.27
C ASP A 143 6.34 -10.11 -17.61
N TYR A 144 5.79 -9.43 -16.62
CA TYR A 144 4.83 -8.34 -16.85
C TYR A 144 5.50 -7.16 -17.57
N GLN A 145 6.65 -6.71 -17.08
CA GLN A 145 7.37 -5.56 -17.64
C GLN A 145 7.83 -5.82 -19.08
N ARG A 146 8.40 -7.00 -19.37
CA ARG A 146 8.79 -7.39 -20.74
C ARG A 146 7.61 -7.41 -21.71
N ARG A 147 6.44 -7.91 -21.28
CA ARG A 147 5.22 -7.91 -22.11
C ARG A 147 4.72 -6.50 -22.40
N LYS A 148 4.77 -5.62 -21.41
CA LYS A 148 4.38 -4.22 -21.56
C LYS A 148 5.30 -3.46 -22.52
N GLU A 149 6.60 -3.69 -22.44
CA GLU A 149 7.58 -3.11 -23.38
C GLU A 149 7.33 -3.56 -24.83
N TRP A 150 7.08 -4.86 -25.03
CA TRP A 150 6.74 -5.39 -26.35
C TRP A 150 5.46 -4.75 -26.93
N GLN A 151 4.42 -4.60 -26.11
CA GLN A 151 3.18 -3.94 -26.51
C GLN A 151 3.41 -2.50 -26.97
N LEU A 152 4.20 -1.73 -26.21
CA LEU A 152 4.55 -0.36 -26.57
C LEU A 152 5.32 -0.27 -27.89
N GLN A 153 6.22 -1.23 -28.17
CA GLN A 153 6.96 -1.27 -29.44
C GLN A 153 6.03 -1.56 -30.63
N VAL A 154 5.10 -2.51 -30.49
CA VAL A 154 4.11 -2.82 -31.53
C VAL A 154 3.20 -1.62 -31.80
N GLU A 155 2.70 -0.96 -30.76
CA GLU A 155 1.87 0.25 -30.90
C GLU A 155 2.61 1.39 -31.60
N GLN A 156 3.93 1.53 -31.38
CA GLN A 156 4.75 2.53 -32.07
C GLN A 156 5.00 2.17 -33.55
N MET A 157 5.18 0.89 -33.87
CA MET A 157 5.32 0.43 -35.25
C MET A 157 4.03 0.62 -36.08
N ASP A 158 2.86 0.47 -35.46
CA ASP A 158 1.57 0.69 -36.12
C ASP A 158 1.19 2.19 -36.26
N GLN A 159 1.93 3.09 -35.60
CA GLN A 159 1.71 4.55 -35.63
C GLN A 159 2.70 5.33 -36.52
N GLU A 160 3.70 4.68 -37.13
CA GLU A 160 4.51 5.32 -38.17
C GLU A 160 3.64 5.58 -39.42
N PRO A 161 3.42 6.84 -39.84
CA PRO A 161 2.65 7.13 -41.04
C PRO A 161 3.48 6.80 -42.30
N LEU A 162 2.74 6.49 -43.35
CA LEU A 162 3.09 6.47 -44.78
C LEU A 162 3.69 7.81 -45.30
N ASP A 163 4.43 8.57 -44.50
CA ASP A 163 4.98 9.88 -44.85
C ASP A 163 6.25 9.80 -45.73
N GLU A 164 6.76 8.60 -46.00
CA GLU A 164 7.85 8.39 -46.95
C GLU A 164 7.40 8.13 -48.41
N ILE A 165 6.11 7.93 -48.67
CA ILE A 165 5.63 7.59 -50.03
C ILE A 165 5.22 8.82 -50.86
N THR A 166 5.02 10.00 -50.26
CA THR A 166 4.64 11.23 -50.99
C THR A 166 5.79 12.19 -51.32
N ARG A 167 7.06 11.86 -51.01
CA ARG A 167 8.23 12.69 -51.37
C ARG A 167 8.91 12.31 -52.68
N ILE A 168 8.39 11.34 -53.41
CA ILE A 168 8.89 10.95 -54.74
C ILE A 168 7.73 11.02 -55.74
N GLY A 169 7.38 12.25 -56.13
CA GLY A 169 6.36 12.53 -57.16
C GLY A 169 6.58 13.89 -57.78
#